data_AF-A0A356WZR0-F1
#
_entry.id   AF-A0A356WZR0-F1
#
_cell.length_a   1.000
_cell.length_b   1.000
_cell.length_c   1.000
_cell.angle_alpha   90.00
_cell.angle_beta   90.00
_cell.angle_gamma   90.00
#
_symmetry.space_group_name_H-M   'P 1'
#
loop_
_entity.id
_entity.type
_entity.pdbx_description
1 polymer ?
#
loop_
_entity_poly.entity_id
_entity_poly.type
_entity_poly.pdbx_seq_one_letter_code
_entity_poly.pdbx_strand_id
1 'polypeptide(L)'
;ITDRLDIGVGRTSLENMVDLRVKYVLLQQLRSDDIPIQIALKGGVGIATQKERRFDYSFTERLNYLASVLIARKFSDQFSLQVSPMISHQNTVVKELPNESLHNTLFGIG
;
A
#
# COMPACT_ATOMS: atom_id res chain seq x y z
N ILE A 1 13.57 11.31 2.33
CA ILE A 1 14.19 12.25 1.35
C ILE A 1 13.87 13.70 1.71
N THR A 2 12.72 13.98 2.33
CA THR A 2 12.50 15.17 3.19
C THR A 2 11.84 14.72 4.49
N ASP A 3 11.56 15.63 5.44
CA ASP A 3 10.81 15.32 6.67
C ASP A 3 9.39 14.81 6.41
N ARG A 4 8.85 15.05 5.20
CA ARG A 4 7.48 14.70 4.82
C ARG A 4 7.40 13.66 3.71
N LEU A 5 8.48 13.42 2.95
CA LEU A 5 8.49 12.52 1.80
C LEU A 5 9.43 11.33 2.01
N ASP A 6 8.83 10.15 1.91
CA ASP A 6 9.48 8.85 1.94
C ASP A 6 9.23 8.13 0.62
N ILE A 7 10.28 7.54 0.06
CA ILE A 7 10.25 6.78 -1.19
C ILE A 7 11.04 5.51 -0.95
N GLY A 8 10.49 4.37 -1.36
CA GLY A 8 11.12 3.07 -1.19
C GLY A 8 10.93 2.18 -2.40
N VAL A 9 11.85 1.24 -2.56
CA VAL A 9 11.74 0.12 -3.51
C VAL A 9 11.78 -1.18 -2.70
N GLY A 10 10.97 -2.15 -3.10
CA GLY A 10 10.89 -3.46 -2.47
C GLY A 10 11.00 -4.58 -3.49
N ARG A 11 11.42 -5.75 -3.01
CA ARG A 11 11.27 -7.01 -3.71
C ARG A 11 10.75 -8.05 -2.74
N THR A 12 9.71 -8.76 -3.14
CA THR A 12 9.13 -9.86 -2.38
C THR A 12 9.27 -11.13 -3.19
N SER A 13 9.72 -12.22 -2.54
CA SER A 13 9.87 -13.53 -3.20
C SER A 13 8.51 -14.16 -3.52
N LEU A 14 7.47 -13.82 -2.74
CA LEU A 14 6.08 -14.13 -3.06
C LEU A 14 5.74 -13.50 -4.42
N GLU A 15 5.39 -14.33 -5.40
CA GLU A 15 5.09 -13.96 -6.79
C GLU A 15 6.21 -13.19 -7.52
N ASN A 16 7.44 -13.19 -6.97
CA ASN A 16 8.56 -12.39 -7.48
C ASN A 16 8.16 -10.94 -7.77
N MET A 17 7.51 -10.28 -6.81
CA MET A 17 7.04 -8.92 -6.97
C MET A 17 8.18 -7.92 -6.74
N VAL A 18 8.24 -6.89 -7.59
CA VAL A 18 9.07 -5.70 -7.38
C VAL A 18 8.13 -4.51 -7.22
N ASP A 19 8.35 -3.67 -6.22
CA ASP A 19 7.45 -2.56 -5.91
C ASP A 19 8.18 -1.23 -5.70
N LEU A 20 7.52 -0.16 -6.08
CA LEU A 20 7.86 1.22 -5.76
C LEU A 20 6.79 1.76 -4.82
N ARG A 21 7.23 2.39 -3.72
CA ARG A 21 6.36 2.93 -2.68
C ARG A 21 6.69 4.39 -2.42
N VAL A 22 5.66 5.18 -2.20
CA VAL A 22 5.75 6.59 -1.82
C VAL A 22 4.86 6.83 -0.61
N LYS A 23 5.35 7.59 0.36
CA LYS A 23 4.56 8.10 1.48
C LYS A 23 4.81 9.59 1.63
N TYR A 24 3.73 10.35 1.74
CA TYR A 24 3.78 11.79 1.90
C TYR A 24 2.92 12.25 3.09
N VAL A 25 3.51 13.02 4.01
CA VAL A 25 2.82 13.59 5.17
C VAL A 25 2.10 14.87 4.76
N LEU A 26 0.76 14.83 4.77
CA LEU A 26 -0.09 15.99 4.46
C LEU A 26 -0.20 16.95 5.65
N LEU A 27 -0.45 16.38 6.82
CA LEU A 27 -0.65 17.12 8.07
C LEU A 27 0.22 16.50 9.14
N GLN A 28 1.05 17.31 9.80
CA GLN A 28 1.94 16.86 10.85
C GLN A 28 1.38 17.28 12.20
N GLN A 29 1.23 16.32 13.13
CA GLN A 29 0.81 16.60 14.49
C GLN A 29 1.82 17.54 15.15
N LEU A 30 1.34 18.58 15.82
CA LEU A 30 2.16 19.49 16.61
C LEU A 30 2.28 18.99 18.05
N ARG A 31 3.32 19.46 18.75
CA ARG A 31 3.42 19.25 20.21
C ARG A 31 2.40 20.08 20.98
N SER A 32 2.02 21.25 20.44
CA SER A 32 0.84 21.98 20.88
C SER A 32 -0.42 21.27 20.39
N ASP A 33 -1.51 21.41 21.13
CA ASP A 33 -2.79 20.76 20.80
C ASP A 33 -3.53 21.45 19.63
N ASP A 34 -2.89 22.40 18.94
CA ASP A 34 -3.45 23.13 17.80
C ASP A 34 -3.71 22.21 16.59
N ILE A 35 -2.84 21.20 16.41
CA ILE A 35 -3.00 20.16 15.39
C ILE A 35 -2.75 18.82 16.08
N PRO A 36 -3.80 18.17 16.63
CA PRO A 36 -3.66 16.98 17.46
C PRO A 36 -3.57 15.66 16.66
N ILE A 37 -3.64 15.72 15.33
CA ILE A 37 -3.60 14.54 14.45
C ILE A 37 -2.54 14.68 13.35
N GLN A 38 -1.99 13.54 12.95
CA GLN A 38 -1.11 13.42 11.79
C GLN A 38 -1.82 12.64 10.68
N ILE A 39 -1.73 13.15 9.45
CA ILE A 39 -2.28 12.51 8.26
C ILE A 39 -1.18 12.35 7.21
N ALA A 40 -1.01 11.13 6.72
CA ALA A 40 -0.13 10.84 5.59
C ALA A 40 -0.85 9.99 4.54
N LEU A 41 -0.47 10.16 3.28
CA LEU A 41 -0.87 9.30 2.19
C LEU A 41 0.26 8.33 1.89
N LYS A 42 -0.07 7.07 1.66
CA LYS A 42 0.86 6.03 1.20
C LYS A 42 0.31 5.43 -0.08
N GLY A 43 1.14 5.41 -1.12
CA GLY A 43 0.86 4.79 -2.41
C GLY A 43 1.95 3.81 -2.79
N GLY A 44 1.61 2.85 -3.64
CA GLY A 44 2.59 1.96 -4.25
C GLY A 44 2.12 1.43 -5.59
N VAL A 45 3.09 1.15 -6.44
CA VAL A 45 2.90 0.39 -7.68
C VAL A 45 3.87 -0.78 -7.66
N GLY A 46 3.37 -1.97 -7.96
CA GLY A 46 4.16 -3.17 -8.05
C GLY A 46 4.01 -3.83 -9.40
N ILE A 47 4.99 -4.67 -9.73
CA ILE A 47 4.98 -5.51 -10.91
C ILE A 47 5.32 -6.95 -10.53
N ALA A 48 4.45 -7.89 -10.96
CA ALA A 48 4.70 -9.31 -10.84
C ALA A 48 5.67 -9.77 -11.94
N THR A 49 6.87 -10.21 -11.54
CA THR A 49 7.90 -10.69 -12.49
C THR A 49 7.94 -12.21 -12.63
N GLN A 50 7.05 -12.92 -11.94
CA GLN A 50 6.91 -14.36 -12.09
C GLN A 50 6.56 -14.73 -13.54
N LYS A 51 7.24 -15.79 -14.02
CA LYS A 51 6.95 -16.37 -15.33
C LYS A 51 5.64 -17.13 -15.25
N GLU A 52 4.65 -16.68 -16.00
CA GLU A 52 3.41 -17.41 -16.25
C GLU A 52 3.55 -18.12 -17.61
N ARG A 53 3.24 -19.42 -17.66
CA ARG A 53 3.34 -20.23 -18.89
C ARG A 53 1.98 -20.44 -19.56
N ARG A 54 0.88 -20.15 -18.84
CA ARG A 54 -0.49 -20.27 -19.32
C ARG A 54 -0.91 -19.08 -20.20
N PHE A 55 -0.38 -17.89 -19.91
CA PHE A 55 -0.78 -16.63 -20.52
C PHE A 55 0.44 -15.73 -20.78
N ASP A 56 0.38 -14.94 -21.85
CA ASP A 56 1.36 -13.90 -22.13
C ASP A 56 0.85 -12.54 -21.64
N TYR A 57 1.14 -12.22 -20.38
CA TYR A 57 0.72 -10.94 -19.80
C TYR A 57 1.54 -9.78 -20.33
N SER A 58 0.83 -8.76 -20.81
CA SER A 58 1.37 -7.44 -21.05
C SER A 58 1.93 -6.83 -19.75
N PHE A 59 2.77 -5.80 -19.91
CA PHE A 59 3.31 -5.05 -18.78
C PHE A 59 2.21 -4.53 -17.85
N THR A 60 1.13 -3.98 -18.40
CA THR A 60 0.02 -3.41 -17.64
C THR A 60 -0.73 -4.45 -16.84
N GLU A 61 -0.96 -5.65 -17.38
CA GLU A 61 -1.67 -6.74 -16.67
C GLU A 61 -0.90 -7.23 -15.45
N ARG A 62 0.44 -7.07 -15.44
CA ARG A 62 1.31 -7.44 -14.32
C ARG A 62 1.33 -6.40 -13.20
N LEU A 63 0.72 -5.24 -13.38
CA LEU A 63 0.76 -4.17 -12.40
C LEU A 63 -0.25 -4.39 -11.28
N ASN A 64 0.17 -4.01 -10.08
CA ASN A 64 -0.68 -3.87 -8.91
C ASN A 64 -0.46 -2.51 -8.24
N TYR A 65 -1.47 -2.06 -7.49
CA TYR A 65 -1.52 -0.74 -6.90
C TYR A 65 -1.97 -0.85 -5.46
N LEU A 66 -1.39 -0.01 -4.60
CA LEU A 66 -1.79 0.15 -3.22
C LEU A 66 -2.03 1.63 -2.95
N ALA A 67 -3.12 1.94 -2.25
CA ALA A 67 -3.36 3.26 -1.69
C ALA A 67 -3.82 3.12 -0.23
N SER A 68 -3.30 3.96 0.66
CA SER A 68 -3.64 3.98 2.07
C SER A 68 -3.58 5.39 2.63
N VAL A 69 -4.50 5.70 3.53
CA VAL A 69 -4.49 6.92 4.33
C VAL A 69 -4.09 6.53 5.74
N LEU A 70 -3.01 7.12 6.25
CA LEU A 70 -2.48 6.90 7.59
C LEU A 70 -2.94 8.04 8.48
N ILE A 71 -3.76 7.74 9.48
CA ILE A 71 -4.28 8.71 10.45
C ILE A 71 -3.74 8.31 11.82
N ALA A 72 -2.92 9.17 12.42
CA ALA A 72 -2.29 8.89 13.71
C ALA A 72 -2.56 10.01 14.71
N ARG A 73 -2.64 9.63 15.99
CA ARG A 73 -2.68 10.55 17.12
C ARG A 73 -1.84 10.00 18.26
N LYS A 74 -0.91 10.83 18.74
CA LYS A 74 -0.24 10.61 20.02
C LYS A 74 -1.08 11.25 21.13
N PHE A 75 -1.46 10.47 22.15
CA PHE A 75 -2.26 10.93 23.29
C PHE A 75 -1.37 11.26 24.50
N SER A 76 -0.27 10.52 24.67
CA SER A 76 0.73 10.75 25.71
C SER A 76 2.09 10.23 25.23
N ASP A 77 3.15 10.45 26.01
CA ASP A 77 4.47 9.87 25.69
C ASP A 77 4.52 8.36 25.68
N GLN A 78 3.54 7.71 26.31
CA GLN A 78 3.45 6.26 26.44
C GLN A 78 2.39 5.66 25.52
N PHE A 79 1.49 6.47 24.94
CA PHE A 79 0.37 5.96 24.16
C PHE A 79 0.12 6.77 22.88
N SER A 80 0.08 6.04 21.76
CA SER A 80 -0.28 6.54 20.43
C SER A 80 -1.15 5.52 19.71
N LEU A 81 -2.07 6.01 18.88
CA LEU A 81 -2.92 5.18 18.02
C LEU A 81 -2.73 5.59 16.56
N GLN A 82 -2.78 4.61 15.67
CA GLN A 82 -2.85 4.82 14.24
C GLN A 82 -3.95 3.94 13.65
N VAL A 83 -4.66 4.47 12.66
CA VAL A 83 -5.61 3.74 11.83
C VAL A 83 -5.27 4.00 10.37
N SER A 84 -5.34 2.95 9.56
CA SER A 84 -4.79 2.93 8.20
C SER A 84 -5.75 2.26 7.21
N PRO A 85 -6.89 2.89 6.84
CA PRO A 85 -7.70 2.38 5.75
C PRO A 85 -6.86 2.28 4.47
N MET A 86 -7.08 1.21 3.72
CA MET A 86 -6.31 0.90 2.52
C MET A 86 -7.12 0.14 1.48
N ILE A 87 -6.74 0.34 0.23
CA ILE A 87 -7.24 -0.38 -0.94
C ILE A 87 -6.04 -0.92 -1.72
N SER A 88 -6.13 -2.18 -2.13
CA SER A 88 -5.17 -2.83 -3.01
C SER A 88 -5.89 -3.29 -4.27
N HIS A 89 -5.29 -3.11 -5.43
CA HIS A 89 -5.83 -3.52 -6.72
C HIS A 89 -4.77 -4.23 -7.56
N GLN A 90 -5.13 -5.37 -8.12
CA GLN A 90 -4.31 -6.11 -9.09
C GLN A 90 -4.98 -6.03 -10.45
N ASN A 91 -4.24 -5.69 -11.51
CA ASN A 91 -4.84 -5.62 -12.85
C ASN A 91 -5.28 -6.99 -13.36
N THR A 92 -4.65 -8.07 -12.88
CA THR A 92 -5.01 -9.43 -13.24
C THR A 92 -4.90 -10.34 -12.02
N VAL A 93 -5.87 -11.24 -11.88
CA VAL A 93 -5.87 -12.32 -10.89
C VAL A 93 -6.15 -13.63 -11.62
N VAL A 94 -5.42 -14.67 -11.25
CA VAL A 94 -5.55 -15.99 -11.90
C VAL A 94 -6.34 -16.90 -11.00
N LYS A 95 -7.32 -17.59 -11.58
CA LYS A 95 -8.11 -18.60 -10.89
C LYS A 95 -7.29 -19.88 -10.79
N GLU A 96 -6.92 -20.27 -9.58
CA GLU A 96 -6.17 -21.51 -9.36
C GLU A 96 -7.11 -22.69 -9.10
N LEU A 97 -8.30 -22.45 -8.53
CA LEU A 97 -9.29 -23.50 -8.25
C LEU A 97 -10.66 -23.26 -8.93
N PRO A 98 -11.36 -24.30 -9.42
CA PRO A 98 -12.64 -24.17 -10.14
C PRO A 98 -13.75 -23.42 -9.39
N ASN A 99 -13.79 -23.50 -8.06
CA ASN A 99 -14.80 -22.88 -7.21
C ASN A 99 -14.31 -21.62 -6.47
N GLU A 100 -13.16 -21.08 -6.86
CA GLU A 100 -12.61 -19.86 -6.27
C GLU A 100 -13.29 -18.60 -6.83
N SER A 101 -13.72 -17.72 -5.93
CA SER A 101 -14.19 -16.37 -6.27
C SER A 101 -12.99 -15.45 -6.41
N LEU A 102 -12.83 -14.87 -7.60
CA LEU A 102 -11.76 -13.93 -7.88
C LEU A 102 -12.13 -12.52 -7.44
N HIS A 103 -11.25 -11.89 -6.66
CA HIS A 103 -11.33 -10.49 -6.31
C HIS A 103 -10.00 -9.83 -6.66
N ASN A 104 -10.05 -8.88 -7.56
CA ASN A 104 -8.89 -8.10 -7.96
C ASN A 104 -8.65 -6.87 -7.06
N THR A 105 -9.69 -6.43 -6.34
CA THR A 105 -9.63 -5.32 -5.39
C THR A 105 -9.93 -5.79 -3.98
N LEU A 106 -9.07 -5.41 -3.04
CA LEU A 106 -9.20 -5.70 -1.61
C LEU A 106 -9.21 -4.40 -0.82
N PHE A 107 -10.04 -4.36 0.22
CA PHE A 107 -10.09 -3.27 1.19
C PHE A 107 -9.62 -3.76 2.54
N GLY A 108 -8.91 -2.91 3.27
CA GLY A 108 -8.36 -3.25 4.57
C GLY A 108 -8.30 -2.05 5.50
N ILE A 109 -8.08 -2.35 6.78
CA ILE A 109 -7.82 -1.39 7.84
C ILE A 109 -6.80 -2.02 8.79
N GLY A 110 -5.85 -1.24 9.28
CA GLY A 110 -4.83 -1.68 10.22
C GLY A 110 -4.24 -0.54 11.03
#